data_AF-A0ABD2FW77-F1
#
_entry.id   AF-A0ABD2FW77-F1
#
_cell.length_a   1.000
_cell.length_b   1.000
_cell.length_c   1.000
_cell.angle_alpha   90.00
_cell.angle_beta   90.00
_cell.angle_gamma   90.00
#
_symmetry.space_group_name_H-M   'P 1'
#
loop_
_entity.id
_entity.type
_entity.pdbx_description
1 polymer ?
#
loop_
_entity_poly.entity_id
_entity_poly.type
_entity_poly.pdbx_seq_one_letter_code
_entity_poly.pdbx_strand_id
1 'polypeptide(L)'
;MVNDCLLCKMPYLALNKHLQRNHSVHNADERRILLLMANGRMNIRLHPCIISGCNYSGTRLDRHMDRDHVELSREKINVAVQQVKMKMAKKELHDLRLTNPDIGMITSWDV
;
A
#
# COMPACT_ATOMS: atom_id res chain seq x y z
N MET A 1 -13.29 4.16 -12.20
CA MET A 1 -12.11 4.70 -11.47
C MET A 1 -10.89 4.36 -12.29
N VAL A 2 -10.09 5.36 -12.63
CA VAL A 2 -8.79 5.18 -13.29
C VAL A 2 -7.75 5.14 -12.17
N ASN A 3 -6.86 4.15 -12.18
CA ASN A 3 -5.79 4.06 -11.20
C ASN A 3 -4.44 4.06 -11.91
N ASP A 4 -3.46 4.74 -11.33
CA ASP A 4 -2.10 4.76 -11.83
C ASP A 4 -1.39 3.45 -11.52
N CYS A 5 -0.71 2.90 -12.53
CA CYS A 5 0.15 1.76 -12.33
C CYS A 5 1.41 2.17 -11.56
N LEU A 6 1.73 1.48 -10.48
CA LEU A 6 2.91 1.79 -9.65
C LEU A 6 4.24 1.50 -10.37
N LEU A 7 4.21 0.68 -11.43
CA LEU A 7 5.40 0.27 -12.18
C LEU A 7 5.72 1.23 -13.32
N CYS A 8 4.72 1.64 -14.11
CA CYS A 8 4.92 2.54 -15.26
C CYS A 8 4.35 3.95 -15.06
N LYS A 9 3.69 4.22 -13.93
CA LYS A 9 3.07 5.52 -13.57
C LYS A 9 2.01 6.00 -14.57
N MET A 10 1.46 5.09 -15.36
CA MET A 10 0.43 5.40 -16.35
C MET A 10 -0.97 5.04 -15.81
N PRO A 11 -2.00 5.86 -16.11
CA PRO A 11 -3.37 5.62 -15.69
C PRO A 11 -4.05 4.51 -16.50
N TYR A 12 -4.74 3.58 -15.82
CA TYR A 12 -5.52 2.53 -16.46
C TYR A 12 -6.86 2.29 -15.79
N LEU A 13 -7.89 2.03 -16.59
CA LEU A 13 -9.20 1.55 -16.12
C LEU A 13 -9.14 0.10 -15.64
N ALA A 14 -8.41 -0.75 -16.36
CA ALA A 14 -8.29 -2.18 -16.09
C ALA A 14 -6.89 -2.52 -15.54
N LEU A 15 -6.50 -1.89 -14.44
CA LEU A 15 -5.16 -2.03 -13.85
C LEU A 15 -4.75 -3.49 -13.60
N ASN A 16 -5.68 -4.35 -13.19
CA ASN A 16 -5.43 -5.78 -13.00
C ASN A 16 -4.94 -6.47 -14.29
N LYS A 17 -5.65 -6.25 -15.41
CA LYS A 17 -5.29 -6.83 -16.72
C LYS A 17 -3.98 -6.24 -17.23
N HIS A 18 -3.74 -4.95 -16.98
CA HIS A 18 -2.50 -4.28 -17.33
C HIS A 18 -1.30 -4.89 -16.58
N LEU A 19 -1.38 -5.07 -15.25
CA LEU A 19 -0.32 -5.70 -14.47
C LEU A 19 -0.01 -7.12 -14.98
N GLN A 20 -1.04 -7.89 -15.33
CA GLN A 20 -0.85 -9.24 -15.86
C GLN A 20 -0.20 -9.25 -17.25
N ARG A 21 -0.66 -8.41 -18.19
CA ARG A 21 -0.26 -8.49 -19.61
C ARG A 21 0.97 -7.66 -19.95
N ASN A 22 1.10 -6.48 -19.37
CA ASN A 22 2.18 -5.55 -19.67
C ASN A 22 3.37 -5.70 -18.71
N HIS A 23 3.11 -6.12 -17.48
CA HIS A 23 4.14 -6.30 -16.46
C HIS A 23 4.34 -7.75 -16.04
N SER A 24 3.65 -8.69 -16.69
CA SER A 24 3.80 -10.14 -16.44
C SER A 24 3.63 -10.53 -14.96
N VAL A 25 2.82 -9.78 -14.21
CA VAL A 25 2.50 -10.09 -12.81
C VAL A 25 1.47 -11.22 -12.77
N HIS A 26 1.97 -12.45 -12.80
CA HIS A 26 1.16 -13.66 -12.80
C HIS A 26 0.77 -14.11 -11.38
N ASN A 27 1.61 -13.81 -10.39
CA ASN A 27 1.31 -14.10 -8.99
C ASN A 27 0.06 -13.29 -8.55
N ALA A 28 -0.97 -14.01 -8.11
CA ALA A 28 -2.26 -13.42 -7.77
C ALA A 28 -2.20 -12.57 -6.49
N ASP A 29 -1.40 -13.00 -5.51
CA ASP A 29 -1.22 -12.29 -4.23
C ASP A 29 -0.38 -11.02 -4.42
N GLU A 30 0.72 -11.10 -5.17
CA GLU A 30 1.52 -9.94 -5.56
C GLU A 30 0.64 -8.89 -6.26
N ARG A 31 -0.14 -9.32 -7.26
CA ARG A 31 -1.04 -8.45 -8.00
C ARG A 31 -2.13 -7.87 -7.10
N ARG A 32 -2.66 -8.65 -6.16
CA ARG A 32 -3.63 -8.16 -5.18
C ARG A 32 -3.04 -7.06 -4.31
N ILE A 33 -1.81 -7.21 -3.81
CA ILE A 33 -1.13 -6.19 -3.01
C ILE A 33 -0.92 -4.90 -3.82
N LEU A 34 -0.43 -5.01 -5.06
CA LEU A 34 -0.25 -3.87 -5.96
C LEU A 34 -1.57 -3.14 -6.24
N LEU A 35 -2.66 -3.89 -6.44
CA LEU A 35 -4.00 -3.32 -6.65
C LEU A 35 -4.53 -2.62 -5.39
N LEU A 36 -4.36 -3.21 -4.20
CA LEU A 36 -4.75 -2.58 -2.94
C LEU A 36 -4.00 -1.27 -2.72
N MET A 37 -2.71 -1.26 -3.03
CA MET A 37 -1.87 -0.07 -2.95
C MET A 37 -2.30 1.01 -3.96
N ALA A 38 -2.48 0.66 -5.23
CA ALA A 38 -2.89 1.60 -6.27
C ALA A 38 -4.28 2.23 -6.00
N ASN A 39 -5.20 1.48 -5.39
CA ASN A 39 -6.50 2.00 -4.97
C ASN A 39 -6.47 2.73 -3.62
N GLY A 40 -5.32 2.82 -2.94
CA GLY A 40 -5.19 3.39 -1.60
C GLY A 40 -5.95 2.62 -0.51
N ARG A 41 -6.31 1.35 -0.77
CA ARG A 41 -7.12 0.47 0.10
C ARG A 41 -6.28 -0.44 0.99
N MET A 42 -4.98 -0.20 1.08
CA MET A 42 -4.11 -0.91 2.02
C MET A 42 -4.62 -0.74 3.45
N ASN A 43 -4.72 -1.88 4.16
CA ASN A 43 -5.19 -1.89 5.53
C ASN A 43 -4.06 -1.48 6.47
N ILE A 44 -4.22 -0.34 7.13
CA ILE A 44 -3.26 0.22 8.10
C ILE A 44 -3.83 0.27 9.52
N ARG A 45 -4.98 -0.39 9.76
CA ARG A 45 -5.74 -0.24 11.01
C ARG A 45 -4.96 -0.61 12.27
N LEU A 46 -4.12 -1.64 12.17
CA LEU A 46 -3.30 -2.16 13.27
C LEU A 46 -1.88 -1.59 13.27
N HIS A 47 -1.58 -0.66 12.36
CA HIS A 47 -0.27 -0.03 12.33
C HIS A 47 -0.17 1.03 13.45
N PRO A 48 0.97 1.14 14.15
CA PRO A 48 1.17 2.22 15.11
C PRO A 48 1.14 3.58 14.41
N CYS A 49 0.78 4.62 15.16
CA CYS A 49 0.88 5.99 14.68
C CYS A 49 2.34 6.33 14.35
N ILE A 50 2.54 7.07 13.26
CA ILE A 50 3.86 7.49 12.79
C ILE A 50 4.18 8.94 13.15
N ILE A 51 3.28 9.64 13.83
CA ILE A 51 3.53 11.00 14.29
C ILE A 51 4.47 10.96 15.48
N SER A 52 5.57 11.71 15.39
CA SER A 52 6.59 11.75 16.44
C SER A 52 5.98 12.21 17.76
N GLY A 53 6.22 11.46 18.84
CA GLY A 53 5.63 11.71 20.15
C GLY A 53 4.23 11.14 20.35
N CYS A 54 3.61 10.55 19.32
CA CYS A 54 2.33 9.85 19.44
C CYS A 54 2.54 8.34 19.63
N ASN A 55 2.12 7.81 20.78
CA ASN A 55 2.23 6.39 21.11
C ASN A 55 0.95 5.58 20.81
N TYR A 56 0.08 6.08 19.92
CA TYR A 56 -1.14 5.37 19.59
C TYR A 56 -0.86 4.07 18.85
N SER A 57 -1.32 2.95 19.42
CA SER A 57 -1.18 1.58 18.88
C SER A 57 -2.53 0.85 18.79
N GLY A 58 -3.63 1.61 18.71
CA GLY A 58 -4.99 1.06 18.66
C GLY A 58 -5.42 0.56 17.27
N THR A 59 -6.66 0.07 17.19
CA THR A 59 -7.21 -0.64 16.02
C THR A 59 -7.77 0.26 14.91
N ARG A 60 -7.67 1.59 15.05
CA ARG A 60 -8.31 2.57 14.16
C ARG A 60 -7.36 3.74 13.82
N LEU A 61 -6.16 3.44 13.33
CA LEU A 61 -5.17 4.46 12.93
C LEU A 61 -5.76 5.53 11.99
N ASP A 62 -6.59 5.15 11.03
CA ASP A 62 -7.20 6.09 10.06
C ASP A 62 -8.06 7.17 10.75
N ARG A 63 -8.91 6.77 11.70
CA ARG A 63 -9.73 7.69 12.49
C ARG A 63 -8.89 8.49 13.49
N HIS A 64 -7.85 7.87 14.04
CA HIS A 64 -6.93 8.53 14.96
C HIS A 64 -6.20 9.69 14.26
N MET A 65 -5.68 9.43 13.07
CA MET A 65 -5.00 10.43 12.24
C MET A 65 -5.90 11.63 11.91
N ASP A 66 -7.19 11.40 11.66
CA ASP A 66 -8.17 12.46 11.37
C ASP A 66 -8.57 13.30 12.60
N ARG A 67 -8.63 12.69 13.80
CA ARG A 67 -9.25 13.33 14.98
C ARG A 67 -8.28 13.81 16.04
N ASP A 68 -7.16 13.11 16.24
CA ASP A 68 -6.25 13.35 17.36
C ASP A 68 -5.04 14.22 16.99
N HIS A 69 -4.82 14.51 15.69
CA HIS A 69 -3.73 15.37 15.21
C HIS A 69 -4.23 16.69 14.63
N VAL A 70 -4.95 17.47 15.44
CA VAL A 70 -5.46 18.80 15.05
C VAL A 70 -4.37 19.80 14.68
N GLU A 71 -3.13 19.57 15.16
CA GLU A 71 -1.93 20.35 14.84
C GLU A 71 -1.40 20.11 13.40
N LEU A 72 -1.83 19.03 12.74
CA LEU A 72 -1.42 18.68 11.38
C LEU A 72 -2.48 19.09 10.37
N SER A 73 -2.04 19.63 9.24
CA SER A 73 -2.93 19.86 8.11
C SER A 73 -3.40 18.51 7.52
N ARG A 74 -4.59 18.51 6.92
CA ARG A 74 -5.13 17.33 6.20
C ARG A 74 -4.16 16.80 5.15
N GLU A 75 -3.43 17.68 4.48
CA GLU A 75 -2.40 17.29 3.51
C GLU A 75 -1.25 16.52 4.16
N LYS A 76 -0.74 16.98 5.31
CA LYS A 76 0.29 16.27 6.07
C LYS A 76 -0.19 14.91 6.56
N ILE A 77 -1.43 14.83 7.04
CA ILE A 77 -2.06 13.58 7.44
C ILE A 77 -2.16 12.61 6.25
N ASN A 78 -2.61 13.09 5.09
CA ASN A 78 -2.70 12.27 3.88
C ASN A 78 -1.34 11.74 3.43
N VAL A 79 -0.30 12.59 3.43
CA VAL A 79 1.07 12.17 3.09
C VAL A 79 1.57 11.11 4.08
N ALA A 80 1.38 11.31 5.38
CA ALA A 80 1.74 10.36 6.42
C ALA A 80 1.03 9.02 6.23
N VAL A 81 -0.30 9.03 6.03
CA VAL A 81 -1.10 7.83 5.77
C VAL A 81 -0.63 7.10 4.50
N GLN A 82 -0.30 7.81 3.43
CA GLN A 82 0.24 7.21 2.22
C GLN A 82 1.60 6.53 2.45
N GLN A 83 2.49 7.14 3.24
CA GLN A 83 3.76 6.52 3.62
C GLN A 83 3.56 5.23 4.40
N VAL A 84 2.60 5.20 5.35
CA VAL A 84 2.26 3.97 6.08
C VAL A 84 1.73 2.89 5.13
N LYS A 85 0.83 3.26 4.21
CA LYS A 85 0.29 2.33 3.20
C LYS A 85 1.39 1.76 2.32
N MET A 86 2.33 2.59 1.86
CA MET A 86 3.51 2.15 1.10
C MET A 86 4.35 1.17 1.92
N LYS A 87 4.65 1.49 3.17
CA LYS A 87 5.46 0.63 4.05
C LYS A 87 4.79 -0.72 4.30
N MET A 88 3.47 -0.74 4.50
CA MET A 88 2.70 -1.97 4.64
C MET A 88 2.69 -2.79 3.36
N ALA A 89 2.50 -2.16 2.20
CA ALA A 89 2.49 -2.88 0.95
C ALA A 89 3.85 -3.50 0.62
N LYS A 90 4.95 -2.80 0.93
CA LYS A 90 6.31 -3.37 0.89
C LYS A 90 6.45 -4.56 1.83
N LYS A 91 6.03 -4.42 3.09
CA LYS A 91 6.10 -5.52 4.05
C LYS A 91 5.34 -6.77 3.55
N GLU A 92 4.12 -6.61 3.08
CA GLU A 92 3.32 -7.74 2.57
C GLU A 92 3.98 -8.43 1.36
N LEU A 93 4.62 -7.65 0.46
CA LEU A 93 5.39 -8.21 -0.65
C LEU A 93 6.66 -8.93 -0.18
N HIS A 94 7.32 -8.38 0.84
CA HIS A 94 8.48 -9.01 1.48
C HIS A 94 8.10 -10.37 2.07
N ASP A 95 7.09 -10.38 2.94
CA ASP A 95 6.57 -11.58 3.58
C ASP A 95 6.12 -12.60 2.52
N LEU A 96 5.41 -12.17 1.48
CA LEU A 96 5.04 -13.06 0.36
C LEU A 96 6.27 -13.66 -0.31
N ARG A 97 7.32 -12.88 -0.58
CA ARG A 97 8.56 -13.40 -1.18
C ARG A 97 9.23 -14.44 -0.29
N LEU A 98 9.24 -14.22 1.03
CA LEU A 98 9.80 -15.16 2.00
C LEU A 98 9.03 -16.50 2.05
N THR A 99 7.73 -16.51 1.72
CA THR A 99 6.96 -17.76 1.62
C THR A 99 7.37 -18.65 0.44
N ASN A 100 8.24 -18.17 -0.45
CA ASN A 100 8.67 -18.84 -1.67
C ASN A 100 7.47 -19.32 -2.52
N PRO A 101 6.69 -18.38 -3.08
CA PRO A 101 5.43 -18.72 -3.74
C PRO A 101 5.66 -19.56 -5.00
N ASP A 102 4.75 -20.49 -5.26
CA ASP A 102 4.78 -21.40 -6.42
C ASP A 102 4.91 -20.64 -7.75
N ILE A 103 4.21 -19.51 -7.87
CA ILE A 103 4.43 -18.53 -8.93
C ILE A 103 5.35 -17.44 -8.41
N GLY A 104 6.57 -17.38 -8.94
CA GLY A 104 7.55 -16.37 -8.58
C GLY A 104 7.03 -14.95 -8.75
N MET A 105 7.40 -14.08 -7.80
CA MET A 105 7.11 -12.66 -7.86
C MET A 105 8.04 -11.98 -8.88
N ILE A 106 7.51 -11.07 -9.70
CA ILE A 106 8.30 -10.38 -10.73
C ILE A 106 8.70 -8.96 -10.31
N THR A 107 7.94 -8.33 -9.42
CA THR A 107 8.18 -6.94 -9.03
C THR A 107 9.15 -6.86 -7.86
N SER A 108 10.21 -6.07 -8.04
CA SER A 108 11.20 -5.76 -7.00
C SER A 108 10.79 -4.56 -6.15
N TRP A 109 9.49 -4.33 -5.93
CA TRP A 109 9.02 -3.11 -5.28
C TRP A 109 9.24 -3.07 -3.75
N ASP A 110 9.50 -4.23 -3.14
CA ASP A 110 9.77 -4.35 -1.70
C ASP A 110 11.26 -4.26 -1.31
N VAL A 111 12.17 -4.54 -2.24
CA VAL A 111 13.64 -4.43 -2.05
C VAL A 111 14.16 -3.01 -2.19
#